data_AF-G4SYB9-F1
#
_entry.id   AF-G4SYB9-F1
#
_cell.length_a   1.000
_cell.length_b   1.000
_cell.length_c   1.000
_cell.angle_alpha   90.00
_cell.angle_beta   90.00
_cell.angle_gamma   90.00
#
_symmetry.space_group_name_H-M   'P 1'
#
loop_
_entity.id
_entity.type
_entity.pdbx_description
1 polymer ?
#
loop_
_entity_poly.entity_id
_entity_poly.type
_entity_poly.pdbx_seq_one_letter_code
_entity_poly.pdbx_strand_id
1 'polypeptide(L)'
;MHLSYQDIKQKLSSLFDELFTHEGYADMRIEMRILKRGQKEVILHCGKQYRYVVDFRPGDDSLNAGKETGSHALESIRCESRR
;
A
#
# COMPACT_ATOMS: atom_id res chain seq x y z
N MET A 1 26.56 -11.32 18.41
CA MET A 1 26.14 -10.02 18.97
C MET A 1 24.75 -10.22 19.55
N HIS A 2 24.54 -9.96 20.84
CA HIS A 2 23.20 -10.03 21.44
C HIS A 2 22.54 -8.67 21.22
N LEU A 3 21.41 -8.64 20.51
CA LEU A 3 20.60 -7.43 20.40
C LEU A 3 19.90 -7.19 21.74
N SER A 4 20.13 -6.04 22.35
CA SER A 4 19.43 -5.66 23.57
C SER A 4 17.99 -5.23 23.24
N TYR A 5 17.11 -5.25 24.24
CA TYR A 5 15.75 -4.72 24.11
C TYR A 5 15.73 -3.27 23.60
N GLN A 6 16.73 -2.46 23.97
CA GLN A 6 16.83 -1.07 23.56
C GLN A 6 17.13 -0.95 22.06
N ASP A 7 18.00 -1.79 21.52
CA ASP A 7 18.35 -1.79 20.10
C ASP A 7 17.13 -2.13 19.24
N ILE A 8 16.33 -3.11 19.67
CA ILE A 8 15.09 -3.50 19.00
C ILE A 8 14.07 -2.35 19.03
N LYS A 9 13.94 -1.68 20.18
CA LYS A 9 13.02 -0.54 20.36
C LYS A 9 13.42 0.66 19.49
N GLN A 10 14.71 0.96 19.41
CA GLN A 10 15.21 2.02 18.53
C GLN A 10 14.94 1.68 17.06
N LYS A 11 15.21 0.45 16.65
CA LYS A 11 14.95 0.01 15.27
C LYS A 11 13.47 0.08 14.92
N LEU A 12 12.59 -0.32 15.84
CA LEU A 12 11.15 -0.22 15.67
C LEU A 12 10.70 1.24 15.52
N SER A 13 11.23 2.15 16.34
CA SER A 13 10.88 3.57 16.30
C SER A 13 11.29 4.19 14.95
N SER A 14 12.51 3.91 14.50
CA SER A 14 12.99 4.37 13.18
C SER A 14 12.11 3.88 12.02
N LEU A 15 11.72 2.60 12.04
CA LEU A 15 10.87 2.03 10.99
C LEU A 15 9.44 2.59 11.06
N PHE A 16 8.95 2.89 12.25
CA PHE A 16 7.67 3.57 12.43
C PHE A 16 7.72 4.99 11.87
N ASP A 17 8.79 5.75 12.12
CA ASP A 17 8.96 7.11 11.59
C ASP A 17 9.04 7.11 10.06
N GLU A 18 9.74 6.13 9.46
CA GLU A 18 9.80 5.93 8.00
C GLU A 18 8.41 5.64 7.41
N LEU A 19 7.61 4.78 8.05
CA LEU A 19 6.25 4.50 7.62
C LEU A 19 5.32 5.69 7.80
N PHE A 20 5.49 6.45 8.89
CA PHE A 20 4.68 7.64 9.16
C PHE A 20 4.94 8.74 8.12
N THR A 21 6.19 8.87 7.66
CA THR A 21 6.56 9.83 6.62
C THR A 21 6.12 9.39 5.22
N HIS A 22 5.71 8.12 5.05
CA HIS A 22 5.33 7.59 3.76
C HIS A 22 3.90 8.00 3.39
N GLU A 23 3.76 8.89 2.41
CA GLU A 23 2.49 9.27 1.82
C GLU A 23 1.88 8.08 1.06
N GLY A 24 0.90 7.39 1.67
CA GLY A 24 0.23 6.23 1.08
C GLY A 24 -0.27 5.23 2.10
N TYR A 25 -0.35 3.95 1.71
CA TYR A 25 -0.70 2.86 2.61
C TYR A 25 0.56 2.13 3.04
N ALA A 26 0.74 1.99 4.36
CA ALA A 26 1.82 1.25 4.99
C ALA A 26 1.25 0.19 5.92
N ASP A 27 1.87 -1.01 5.91
CA ASP A 27 1.56 -2.07 6.86
C ASP A 27 2.84 -2.49 7.60
N MET A 28 2.71 -2.65 8.91
CA MET A 28 3.77 -3.12 9.80
C MET A 28 3.20 -4.16 10.74
N ARG A 29 3.80 -5.35 10.73
CA ARG A 29 3.38 -6.45 11.58
C ARG A 29 4.54 -6.91 12.47
N ILE A 30 4.26 -6.93 13.77
CA ILE A 30 5.20 -7.36 14.80
C ILE A 30 4.71 -8.69 15.35
N GLU A 31 5.52 -9.73 15.25
CA GLU A 31 5.26 -11.02 15.87
C GLU A 31 6.27 -11.28 16.97
N MET A 32 5.79 -11.65 18.16
CA MET A 32 6.63 -11.98 19.30
C MET A 32 6.39 -13.43 19.68
N ARG A 33 7.44 -14.25 19.61
CA ARG A 33 7.39 -15.66 20.02
C ARG A 33 8.21 -15.84 21.30
N ILE A 34 7.56 -16.38 22.33
CA ILE A 34 8.23 -16.73 23.58
C ILE A 34 8.74 -18.16 23.43
N LEU A 35 10.07 -18.31 23.39
CA LEU A 35 10.72 -19.62 23.28
C LEU A 35 10.88 -20.25 24.67
N LYS A 36 10.96 -21.57 24.69
CA LYS A 36 11.36 -22.32 25.90
C LYS A 36 12.82 -21.94 26.22
N ARG A 37 13.11 -21.57 27.48
CA ARG A 37 14.38 -20.97 28.01
C ARG A 37 14.41 -19.44 28.10
N GLY A 38 13.27 -18.75 28.06
CA GLY A 38 13.19 -17.31 28.36
C GLY A 38 13.77 -16.40 27.27
N GLN A 39 14.10 -16.96 26.11
CA GLN A 39 14.42 -16.19 24.91
C GLN A 39 13.13 -15.67 24.27
N LYS A 40 13.18 -14.44 23.78
CA LYS A 40 12.11 -13.83 23.00
C LYS A 40 12.61 -13.65 21.59
N GLU A 41 11.89 -14.21 20.64
CA GLU A 41 12.09 -13.95 19.23
C GLU A 41 11.11 -12.86 18.80
N VAL A 42 11.63 -11.82 18.15
CA VAL A 42 10.86 -10.70 17.62
C VAL A 42 11.04 -10.72 16.11
N ILE A 43 9.95 -10.96 15.39
CA ILE A 43 9.91 -10.95 13.94
C ILE A 43 9.19 -9.66 13.53
N LEU A 44 9.85 -8.88 12.68
CA LEU A 44 9.31 -7.64 12.14
C LEU A 44 9.08 -7.79 10.64
N HIS A 45 7.81 -7.77 10.24
CA HIS A 45 7.43 -7.72 8.85
C HIS A 45 7.21 -6.26 8.45
N CYS A 46 8.12 -5.77 7.61
CA CYS A 46 8.04 -4.45 6.99
C CYS A 46 8.27 -4.66 5.49
N GLY A 47 7.21 -4.52 4.70
CA GLY A 47 7.25 -4.87 3.27
C GLY A 47 6.24 -4.08 2.46
N LYS A 48 6.44 -4.05 1.14
CA LYS A 48 5.53 -3.36 0.23
C LYS A 48 4.22 -4.15 0.13
N GLN A 49 3.13 -3.58 0.60
CA GLN A 49 1.80 -4.11 0.32
C GLN A 49 1.34 -3.62 -1.05
N TYR A 50 1.21 -4.54 -2.00
CA TYR A 50 0.70 -4.22 -3.33
C TYR A 50 -0.82 -4.18 -3.29
N ARG A 51 -1.39 -2.97 -3.29
CA ARG A 51 -2.83 -2.76 -3.48
C ARG A 51 -3.07 -2.18 -4.87
N TYR A 52 -3.81 -2.90 -5.69
CA TYR A 52 -4.31 -2.40 -6.96
C TYR A 52 -5.72 -1.89 -6.73
N VAL A 53 -5.94 -0.61 -7.01
CA VAL A 53 -7.29 -0.07 -7.17
C VAL A 53 -7.62 -0.20 -8.64
N VAL A 54 -8.55 -1.07 -8.99
CA VAL A 54 -9.02 -1.27 -10.35
C VAL A 54 -10.44 -0.71 -10.41
N ASP A 55 -10.66 0.27 -11.27
CA ASP A 55 -12.00 0.74 -11.58
C ASP A 55 -12.72 -0.37 -12.35
N PHE A 56 -13.62 -1.09 -11.67
CA PHE A 56 -14.48 -2.08 -12.30
C PHE A 56 -15.82 -1.42 -12.65
N ARG A 57 -16.05 -1.19 -13.94
CA ARG A 57 -17.37 -0.84 -14.45
C ARG A 57 -18.12 -2.14 -14.77
N PRO A 58 -19.17 -2.51 -14.02
CA PRO A 58 -19.99 -3.67 -14.39
C PRO A 58 -20.73 -3.33 -15.69
N GLY A 59 -20.22 -3.81 -16.83
CA GLY A 59 -20.79 -3.55 -18.15
C GLY A 59 -19.87 -3.79 -19.35
N ASP A 60 -18.54 -3.84 -19.18
CA ASP A 60 -17.58 -4.02 -20.28
C ASP A 60 -17.16 -5.48 -20.50
N ASP A 61 -18.11 -6.42 -20.50
CA ASP A 61 -17.91 -7.81 -20.96
C ASP A 61 -18.01 -7.95 -22.49
N SER A 62 -17.99 -6.84 -23.22
CA SER A 62 -18.00 -6.83 -24.67
C SER A 62 -16.99 -5.80 -25.18
N LEU A 63 -15.76 -6.23 -25.49
CA LEU A 63 -14.90 -5.68 -26.55
C LEU A 63 -13.52 -6.40 -26.55
N ASN A 64 -13.54 -7.71 -26.80
CA ASN A 64 -12.49 -8.36 -27.59
C ASN A 64 -13.11 -8.80 -28.92
N ALA A 65 -13.60 -7.83 -29.68
CA ALA A 65 -13.87 -7.97 -31.11
C ALA A 65 -13.50 -6.63 -31.72
N GLY A 66 -12.39 -6.63 -32.47
CA GLY A 66 -11.88 -5.40 -33.07
C GLY A 66 -12.91 -4.69 -33.93
N LYS A 67 -12.80 -3.36 -33.99
CA LYS A 67 -13.04 -2.59 -35.21
C LYS A 67 -12.42 -1.21 -35.12
N GLU A 68 -11.77 -0.88 -36.21
CA GLU A 68 -11.04 0.32 -36.52
C GLU A 68 -11.98 1.53 -36.73
N THR A 69 -11.39 2.72 -36.58
CA THR A 69 -11.72 4.00 -37.25
C THR A 69 -13.03 4.72 -36.92
N GLY A 70 -12.92 6.04 -36.71
CA GLY A 70 -14.05 6.95 -36.85
C GLY A 70 -13.93 8.23 -36.03
N SER A 71 -13.41 9.28 -36.66
CA SER A 71 -13.49 10.69 -36.25
C SER A 71 -14.93 11.17 -35.99
N HIS A 72 -15.04 12.34 -35.35
CA HIS A 72 -16.20 13.21 -35.05
C HIS A 72 -16.75 13.07 -33.62
N ALA A 73 -16.40 13.93 -32.65
CA ALA A 73 -16.61 15.38 -32.48
C ALA A 73 -17.90 15.71 -31.68
N LEU A 74 -17.67 16.47 -30.59
CA LEU A 74 -18.62 17.27 -29.77
C LEU A 74 -19.51 16.42 -28.83
N GLU A 75 -19.68 16.74 -27.54
CA GLU A 75 -20.05 18.04 -26.98
C GLU A 75 -19.49 18.29 -25.57
N SER A 76 -19.09 19.55 -25.39
CA SER A 76 -19.12 20.39 -24.19
C SER A 76 -19.97 19.91 -23.01
N ILE A 77 -19.46 20.07 -21.77
CA ILE A 77 -19.99 21.07 -20.82
C ILE A 77 -18.93 21.35 -19.73
N ARG A 78 -18.56 22.63 -19.73
CA ARG A 78 -17.80 23.41 -18.79
C ARG A 78 -18.45 23.38 -17.39
N CYS A 79 -17.69 23.17 -16.32
CA CYS A 79 -18.06 23.66 -15.00
C CYS A 79 -16.90 24.50 -14.45
N GLU A 80 -17.06 25.81 -14.60
CA GLU A 80 -16.14 26.83 -14.09
C GLU A 80 -16.16 26.87 -12.56
N SER A 81 -14.96 26.97 -12.01
CA SER A 81 -14.62 27.51 -10.70
C SER A 81 -15.55 28.66 -10.29
N ARG A 82 -16.19 28.56 -9.12
CA ARG A 82 -16.45 29.70 -8.22
C ARG A 82 -16.95 29.27 -6.84
N ARG A 83 -16.11 29.61 -5.86
CA ARG A 83 -16.34 29.89 -4.43
C ARG A 83 -16.53 28.71 -3.49
#